data_AF-A0A9E5FE15-F1
#
_entry.id   AF-A0A9E5FE15-F1
#
_cell.length_a   1.000
_cell.length_b   1.000
_cell.length_c   1.000
_cell.angle_alpha   90.00
_cell.angle_beta   90.00
_cell.angle_gamma   90.00
#
_symmetry.space_group_name_H-M   'P 1'
#
loop_
_entity.id
_entity.type
_entity.pdbx_description
1 polymer ?
#
loop_
_entity_poly.entity_id
_entity_poly.type
_entity_poly.pdbx_seq_one_letter_code
_entity_poly.pdbx_strand_id
1 'polypeptide(L)'
;MLQAFTGPIAGLLMLALADDGEKHLSVPRFTIPVSLAPERQADVKEVLLFVSRNKGKSWDLHSRIKPNQDGFPFLATNDGSYWFSVAVIDSKGAMEPRDIYRARVDQKIVVDTSKPELQLDCEQRGHIVHLTWNGQDEHPDLANMRMELQVEGTDAAIPIQIIPGLKGSGHFPLPAN
;
A
#
# COMPACT_ATOMS: atom_id res chain seq x y z
N MET A 1 17.28 11.39 1.36
CA MET A 1 18.74 11.10 1.45
C MET A 1 18.90 9.62 1.14
N LEU A 2 19.30 9.26 -0.08
CA LEU A 2 19.47 7.86 -0.48
C LEU A 2 20.70 7.29 0.24
N GLN A 3 20.53 6.27 1.07
CA GLN A 3 21.66 5.54 1.63
C GLN A 3 22.17 4.50 0.61
N ALA A 4 23.37 4.75 0.10
CA ALA A 4 24.16 3.76 -0.61
C ALA A 4 24.74 2.75 0.40
N PHE A 5 24.34 1.48 0.30
CA PHE A 5 24.94 0.39 1.09
C PHE A 5 26.22 -0.09 0.42
N THR A 6 27.37 0.22 1.03
CA THR A 6 28.70 -0.22 0.61
C THR A 6 29.04 -1.56 1.25
N GLY A 7 29.19 -2.61 0.44
CA GLY A 7 29.70 -3.94 0.82
C GLY A 7 30.16 -4.70 -0.43
N PRO A 8 31.18 -5.58 -0.38
CA PRO A 8 31.98 -5.94 -1.55
C PRO A 8 31.31 -6.84 -2.61
N ILE A 9 30.02 -7.15 -2.50
CA ILE A 9 29.22 -7.87 -3.53
C ILE A 9 27.80 -7.26 -3.65
N ALA A 10 27.65 -5.98 -3.29
CA ALA A 10 26.36 -5.29 -3.29
C ALA A 10 26.03 -4.69 -4.66
N GLY A 11 25.72 -5.53 -5.65
CA GLY A 11 24.99 -5.06 -6.83
C GLY A 11 23.52 -4.94 -6.45
N LEU A 12 23.09 -3.69 -6.26
CA LEU A 12 21.80 -3.26 -5.72
C LEU A 12 20.64 -3.87 -6.51
N LEU A 13 19.95 -4.84 -5.91
CA LEU A 13 18.57 -5.14 -6.28
C LEU A 13 17.71 -4.17 -5.48
N MET A 14 17.00 -3.30 -6.19
CA MET A 14 16.08 -2.36 -5.55
C MET A 14 14.65 -2.80 -5.87
N LEU A 15 13.90 -3.19 -4.84
CA LEU A 15 12.45 -3.08 -4.92
C LEU A 15 12.14 -1.59 -4.92
N ALA A 16 11.53 -1.09 -5.98
CA ALA A 16 11.20 0.34 -6.13
C ALA A 16 10.06 0.80 -5.20
N LEU A 17 9.78 0.06 -4.12
CA LEU A 17 8.87 0.42 -3.05
C LEU A 17 9.57 0.40 -1.68
N ALA A 18 10.91 0.45 -1.65
CA ALA A 18 11.77 0.53 -0.47
C ALA A 18 11.53 1.81 0.35
N ASP A 19 10.36 1.87 0.98
CA ASP A 19 10.16 2.56 2.23
C ASP A 19 10.15 1.49 3.33
N ASP A 20 10.84 1.72 4.44
CA ASP A 20 10.84 0.77 5.58
C ASP A 20 9.48 0.76 6.31
N GLY A 21 8.61 1.72 5.92
CA GLY A 21 7.23 1.85 6.37
C GLY A 21 6.30 0.77 5.81
N GLU A 22 5.32 0.39 6.64
CA GLU A 22 4.20 -0.45 6.21
C GLU A 22 3.32 0.33 5.23
N LYS A 23 3.14 -0.21 4.02
CA LYS A 23 2.26 0.37 3.00
C LYS A 23 0.88 -0.25 3.09
N HIS A 24 -0.16 0.57 3.27
CA HIS A 24 -1.55 0.11 3.20
C HIS A 24 -2.04 0.15 1.76
N LEU A 25 -2.62 -0.95 1.28
CA LEU A 25 -3.26 -1.04 -0.02
C LEU A 25 -4.73 -1.43 0.14
N SER A 26 -5.61 -0.68 -0.50
CA SER A 26 -7.05 -0.96 -0.55
C SER A 26 -7.47 -1.93 -1.66
N VAL A 27 -6.48 -2.47 -2.39
CA VAL A 27 -6.67 -3.38 -3.50
C VAL A 27 -5.92 -4.69 -3.26
N PRO A 28 -6.54 -5.85 -3.53
CA PRO A 28 -5.89 -7.14 -3.31
C PRO A 28 -4.88 -7.47 -4.41
N ARG A 29 -4.97 -6.82 -5.58
CA ARG A 29 -4.11 -7.03 -6.73
C ARG A 29 -3.15 -5.87 -6.90
N PHE A 30 -1.86 -6.16 -6.86
CA PHE A 30 -0.80 -5.17 -7.05
C PHE A 30 0.44 -5.83 -7.65
N THR A 31 1.36 -5.01 -8.15
CA THR A 31 2.63 -5.48 -8.69
C THR A 31 3.75 -4.97 -7.81
N ILE A 32 4.66 -5.86 -7.43
CA ILE A 32 5.87 -5.53 -6.68
C ILE A 32 6.97 -5.26 -7.70
N PRO A 33 7.38 -3.99 -7.91
CA PRO A 33 8.39 -3.65 -8.89
C PRO A 33 9.76 -4.09 -8.39
N VAL A 34 10.56 -4.66 -9.29
CA VAL A 34 11.90 -5.16 -9.01
C VAL A 34 12.84 -4.64 -10.08
N SER A 35 13.93 -4.00 -9.66
CA SER A 35 14.94 -3.47 -10.58
C SER A 35 16.29 -4.07 -10.26
N LEU A 36 16.86 -4.76 -11.25
CA LEU A 36 18.22 -5.28 -11.22
C LEU A 36 19.16 -4.33 -11.96
N ALA A 37 20.30 -4.03 -11.34
CA ALA A 37 21.38 -3.32 -12.02
C ALA A 37 21.79 -4.05 -13.31
N PRO A 38 22.02 -3.34 -14.44
CA PRO A 38 22.34 -3.95 -15.73
C PRO A 38 23.53 -4.91 -15.67
N GLU A 39 24.53 -4.62 -14.83
CA GLU A 39 25.70 -5.47 -14.66
C GLU A 39 25.35 -6.82 -14.03
N ARG A 40 24.35 -6.89 -13.14
CA ARG A 40 23.89 -8.15 -12.53
C ARG A 40 22.94 -8.92 -13.41
N GLN A 41 22.19 -8.27 -14.31
CA GLN A 41 21.21 -8.98 -15.15
C GLN A 41 21.86 -10.11 -15.97
N ALA A 42 23.13 -9.95 -16.38
CA ALA A 42 23.88 -10.97 -17.10
C ALA A 42 24.25 -12.19 -16.22
N ASP A 43 24.46 -11.98 -14.92
CA ASP A 43 24.88 -13.01 -13.97
C ASP A 43 23.72 -13.64 -13.18
N VAL A 44 22.49 -13.15 -13.38
CA VAL A 44 21.29 -13.65 -12.71
C VAL A 44 20.54 -14.60 -13.61
N LYS A 45 20.23 -15.78 -13.08
CA LYS A 45 19.40 -16.77 -13.76
C LYS A 45 17.91 -16.50 -13.55
N GLU A 46 17.52 -16.28 -12.29
CA GLU A 46 16.13 -16.05 -11.90
C GLU A 46 16.05 -15.30 -10.58
N VAL A 47 14.95 -14.58 -10.38
CA VAL A 47 14.65 -13.84 -9.14
C VAL A 47 13.41 -14.47 -8.51
N LEU A 48 13.49 -14.75 -7.21
CA LEU A 48 12.48 -15.39 -6.41
C LEU A 48 11.83 -14.38 -5.46
N LEU A 49 10.52 -14.29 -5.46
CA LEU A 49 9.77 -13.53 -4.47
C LEU A 49 9.24 -14.47 -3.40
N PHE A 50 9.65 -14.22 -2.16
CA PHE A 50 9.10 -14.86 -0.97
C PHE A 50 8.10 -13.95 -0.29
N VAL A 51 7.06 -14.57 0.26
CA VAL A 51 6.00 -13.90 1.02
C VAL A 51 5.87 -14.51 2.40
N SER A 52 5.73 -13.67 3.40
CA SER A 52 5.44 -14.06 4.78
C SER A 52 4.16 -13.39 5.23
N ARG A 53 3.20 -14.21 5.68
CA ARG A 53 1.90 -13.78 6.23
C ARG A 53 1.90 -13.71 7.76
N ASN A 54 3.01 -14.09 8.38
CA ASN A 54 3.13 -14.22 9.84
C ASN A 54 4.32 -13.43 10.38
N LYS A 55 4.60 -12.27 9.76
CA LYS A 55 5.61 -11.32 10.19
C LYS A 55 7.02 -11.94 10.24
N GLY A 56 7.39 -12.67 9.19
CA GLY A 56 8.72 -13.25 9.00
C GLY A 56 8.97 -14.58 9.72
N LYS A 57 7.97 -15.18 10.38
CA LYS A 57 8.12 -16.49 11.04
C LYS A 57 8.21 -17.64 10.04
N SER A 58 7.51 -17.55 8.90
CA SER A 58 7.62 -18.46 7.77
C SER A 58 7.62 -17.68 6.47
N TRP A 59 8.36 -18.21 5.49
CA TRP A 59 8.50 -17.63 4.16
C TRP A 59 8.09 -18.67 3.13
N ASP A 60 7.04 -18.34 2.37
CA ASP A 60 6.55 -19.16 1.27
C ASP A 60 7.11 -18.60 -0.05
N LEU A 61 7.63 -19.45 -0.93
CA LEU A 61 7.99 -19.03 -2.28
C LEU A 61 6.70 -18.71 -3.06
N HIS A 62 6.51 -17.44 -3.43
CA HIS A 62 5.33 -17.02 -4.17
C HIS A 62 5.50 -17.21 -5.68
N SER A 63 6.56 -16.63 -6.25
CA SER A 63 6.78 -16.63 -7.69
C SER A 63 8.26 -16.49 -8.04
N ARG A 64 8.59 -16.83 -9.27
CA ARG A 64 9.92 -16.70 -9.86
C ARG A 64 9.81 -15.97 -11.19
N ILE A 65 10.71 -15.04 -11.44
CA ILE A 65 10.78 -14.27 -12.67
C ILE A 65 12.17 -14.33 -13.28
N LYS A 66 12.25 -14.03 -14.56
CA LYS A 66 13.51 -13.83 -15.26
C LYS A 66 14.11 -12.46 -14.91
N PRO A 67 15.43 -12.27 -15.01
CA PRO A 67 16.08 -10.99 -14.72
C PRO A 67 15.62 -9.83 -15.62
N ASN A 68 14.95 -10.12 -16.73
CA ASN A 68 14.40 -9.13 -17.66
C ASN A 68 12.96 -8.70 -17.34
N GLN A 69 12.36 -9.20 -16.25
CA GLN A 69 11.03 -8.78 -15.82
C GLN A 69 11.14 -7.72 -14.72
N ASP A 70 10.32 -6.69 -14.84
CA ASP A 70 10.38 -5.51 -13.96
C ASP A 70 9.49 -5.61 -12.72
N GLY A 71 8.77 -6.73 -12.52
CA GLY A 71 7.94 -6.88 -11.33
C GLY A 71 7.24 -8.23 -11.18
N PHE A 72 6.76 -8.44 -9.95
CA PHE A 72 5.99 -9.62 -9.57
C PHE A 72 4.51 -9.24 -9.42
N PRO A 73 3.60 -9.77 -10.25
CA PRO A 73 2.18 -9.63 -9.98
C PRO A 73 1.84 -10.44 -8.72
N PHE A 74 1.18 -9.80 -7.76
CA PHE A 74 0.73 -10.42 -6.52
C PHE A 74 -0.78 -10.25 -6.36
N LEU A 75 -1.43 -11.30 -5.86
CA LEU A 75 -2.83 -11.29 -5.47
C LEU A 75 -2.93 -11.74 -4.01
N ALA A 76 -3.32 -10.83 -3.14
CA ALA A 76 -3.66 -11.13 -1.76
C ALA A 76 -5.00 -11.87 -1.73
N THR A 77 -5.00 -13.05 -1.09
CA THR A 77 -6.22 -13.87 -0.94
C THR A 77 -7.11 -13.39 0.19
N ASN A 78 -6.53 -12.73 1.20
CA ASN A 78 -7.23 -12.18 2.35
C ASN A 78 -6.58 -10.85 2.74
N ASP A 79 -7.30 -10.08 3.56
CA ASP A 79 -6.75 -8.89 4.18
C ASP A 79 -5.74 -9.26 5.28
N GLY A 80 -4.77 -8.38 5.50
CA GLY A 80 -3.74 -8.53 6.53
C GLY A 80 -2.33 -8.14 6.08
N SER A 81 -1.35 -8.43 6.94
CA SER A 81 0.05 -8.08 6.72
C SER A 81 0.78 -9.11 5.84
N TYR A 82 1.36 -8.63 4.76
CA TYR A 82 2.21 -9.37 3.83
C TYR A 82 3.61 -8.77 3.83
N TRP A 83 4.59 -9.58 4.23
CA TRP A 83 6.00 -9.21 4.18
C TRP A 83 6.64 -9.89 2.99
N PHE A 84 7.44 -9.14 2.24
CA PHE A 84 8.07 -9.60 1.03
C PHE A 84 9.58 -9.55 1.19
N SER A 85 10.23 -10.59 0.69
CA SER A 85 11.67 -10.66 0.58
C SER A 85 12.04 -11.28 -0.75
N VAL A 86 13.10 -10.78 -1.36
CA VAL A 86 13.56 -11.27 -2.66
C VAL A 86 14.88 -12.00 -2.51
N ALA A 87 14.97 -13.12 -3.23
CA ALA A 87 16.23 -13.83 -3.42
C ALA A 87 16.55 -13.92 -4.91
N VAL A 88 17.84 -13.99 -5.20
CA VAL A 88 18.37 -14.04 -6.55
C VAL A 88 19.11 -15.37 -6.70
N ILE A 89 18.83 -16.10 -7.77
CA ILE A 89 19.63 -17.24 -8.18
C ILE A 89 20.59 -16.78 -9.27
N ASP A 90 21.89 -16.93 -9.02
CA ASP A 90 22.92 -16.61 -10.01
C ASP A 90 22.99 -17.66 -11.14
N SER A 91 23.77 -17.37 -12.18
CA SER A 91 24.02 -18.27 -13.31
C SER A 91 24.64 -19.61 -12.90
N LYS A 92 25.29 -19.67 -11.73
CA LYS A 92 25.91 -20.87 -11.14
C LYS A 92 24.94 -21.67 -10.26
N GLY A 93 23.70 -21.19 -10.09
CA GLY A 93 22.67 -21.82 -9.27
C GLY A 93 22.77 -21.50 -7.78
N ALA A 94 23.64 -20.59 -7.35
CA ALA A 94 23.69 -20.14 -5.97
C ALA A 94 22.58 -19.13 -5.70
N MET A 95 21.83 -19.36 -4.62
CA MET A 95 20.80 -18.45 -4.15
C MET A 95 21.39 -17.44 -3.15
N GLU A 96 21.03 -16.18 -3.33
CA GLU A 96 21.40 -15.06 -2.48
C GLU A 96 20.13 -14.29 -2.06
N PRO A 97 19.83 -14.16 -0.75
CA PRO A 97 20.54 -14.77 0.37
C PRO A 97 20.38 -16.29 0.39
N ARG A 98 21.41 -17.00 0.90
CA ARG A 98 21.39 -18.47 1.03
C ARG A 98 20.31 -18.98 1.98
N ASP A 99 19.92 -18.14 2.93
CA ASP A 99 18.89 -18.42 3.91
C ASP A 99 17.90 -17.26 3.92
N ILE A 100 16.67 -17.53 3.47
CA ILE A 100 15.61 -16.54 3.39
C ILE A 100 15.15 -16.06 4.77
N TYR A 101 15.30 -16.87 5.82
CA TYR A 101 14.95 -16.48 7.19
C TYR A 101 15.89 -15.42 7.76
N ARG A 102 17.08 -15.27 7.16
CA ARG A 102 18.07 -14.24 7.49
C ARG A 102 18.10 -13.12 6.47
N ALA A 103 17.23 -13.18 5.46
CA ALA A 103 17.08 -12.13 4.49
C ALA A 103 16.53 -10.86 5.15
N ARG A 104 16.87 -9.71 4.58
CA ARG A 104 16.18 -8.48 4.91
C ARG A 104 14.76 -8.56 4.36
N VAL A 105 13.79 -8.05 5.14
CA VAL A 105 12.45 -7.79 4.62
C VAL A 105 12.55 -6.58 3.70
N ASP A 106 12.34 -6.79 2.41
CA ASP A 106 12.44 -5.74 1.40
C ASP A 106 11.21 -4.83 1.41
N GLN A 107 10.04 -5.40 1.71
CA GLN A 107 8.80 -4.64 1.74
C GLN A 107 7.76 -5.20 2.71
N LYS A 108 6.99 -4.33 3.35
CA LYS A 108 5.81 -4.69 4.15
C LYS A 108 4.59 -4.01 3.57
N ILE A 109 3.59 -4.80 3.22
CA ILE A 109 2.30 -4.31 2.73
C ILE A 109 1.21 -4.85 3.65
N VAL A 110 0.29 -3.99 4.04
CA VAL A 110 -0.96 -4.37 4.67
C VAL A 110 -2.05 -4.20 3.64
N VAL A 111 -2.74 -5.29 3.32
CA VAL A 111 -3.90 -5.26 2.43
C VAL A 111 -5.13 -5.13 3.30
N ASP A 112 -5.93 -4.11 3.04
CA ASP A 112 -7.22 -3.91 3.68
C ASP A 112 -8.25 -3.53 2.62
N THR A 113 -9.12 -4.47 2.26
CA THR A 113 -10.16 -4.27 1.26
C THR A 113 -11.50 -3.91 1.87
N SER A 114 -11.55 -3.75 3.20
CA SER A 114 -12.75 -3.35 3.92
C SER A 114 -13.15 -1.94 3.51
N LYS A 115 -14.41 -1.77 3.10
CA LYS A 115 -14.94 -0.45 2.82
C LYS A 115 -15.27 0.23 4.15
N PRO A 116 -14.90 1.51 4.35
CA PRO A 116 -15.38 2.26 5.49
C PRO A 116 -16.91 2.29 5.48
N GLU A 117 -17.53 1.97 6.62
CA GLU A 117 -18.94 2.27 6.84
C GLU A 117 -19.04 3.70 7.37
N LEU A 118 -19.83 4.55 6.70
CA LEU A 118 -20.05 5.93 7.13
C LEU A 118 -21.55 6.20 7.26
N GLN A 119 -21.99 6.51 8.48
CA GLN A 119 -23.31 7.05 8.74
C GLN A 119 -23.25 8.57 8.78
N LEU A 120 -24.12 9.21 8.00
CA LEU A 120 -24.30 10.65 7.96
C LEU A 120 -25.68 11.00 8.50
N ASP A 121 -25.71 11.94 9.43
CA ASP A 121 -26.93 12.55 9.93
C ASP A 121 -26.90 14.03 9.52
N CYS A 122 -27.91 14.44 8.76
CA CYS A 122 -28.02 15.78 8.21
C CYS A 122 -29.29 16.44 8.76
N GLU A 123 -29.12 17.52 9.51
CA GLU A 123 -30.23 18.33 10.00
C GLU A 123 -30.14 19.74 9.42
N GLN A 124 -31.11 20.13 8.59
CA GLN A 124 -31.21 21.50 8.09
C GLN A 124 -31.96 22.37 9.10
N ARG A 125 -31.33 23.48 9.52
CA ARG A 125 -31.95 24.53 10.34
C ARG A 125 -31.82 25.87 9.62
N GLY A 126 -32.89 26.24 8.90
CA GLY A 126 -32.90 27.46 8.07
C GLY A 126 -31.89 27.38 6.94
N HIS A 127 -30.93 28.30 6.93
CA HIS A 127 -29.83 28.35 5.95
C HIS A 127 -28.55 27.63 6.42
N ILE A 128 -28.61 26.83 7.48
CA ILE A 128 -27.47 26.08 8.01
C ILE A 128 -27.79 24.59 7.98
N VAL A 129 -26.88 23.79 7.43
CA VAL A 129 -26.89 22.33 7.52
C VAL A 129 -25.98 21.92 8.66
N HIS A 130 -26.52 21.22 9.64
CA HIS A 130 -25.77 20.50 10.65
C HIS A 130 -25.51 19.09 10.13
N LEU A 131 -24.25 18.77 9.90
CA LEU A 131 -23.82 17.45 9.47
C LEU A 131 -23.10 16.78 10.62
N THR A 132 -23.58 15.61 11.03
CA THR A 132 -22.87 14.72 11.94
C THR A 132 -22.48 13.48 11.18
N TRP A 133 -21.25 13.00 11.37
CA TRP A 133 -20.80 11.76 10.77
C TRP A 133 -20.22 10.82 11.81
N ASN A 134 -20.49 9.54 11.58
CA ASN A 134 -20.00 8.45 12.39
C ASN A 134 -19.56 7.30 11.47
N GLY A 135 -18.25 7.13 11.38
CA GLY A 135 -17.58 6.14 10.58
C GLY A 135 -17.05 4.99 11.42
N GLN A 136 -17.06 3.80 10.82
CA GLN A 136 -16.45 2.58 11.34
C GLN A 136 -15.51 2.02 10.27
N ASP A 137 -14.23 1.98 10.60
CA ASP A 137 -13.15 1.47 9.76
C ASP A 137 -11.99 1.05 10.67
N GLU A 138 -11.36 -0.09 10.39
CA GLU A 138 -10.18 -0.56 11.14
C GLU A 138 -8.91 0.19 10.76
N HIS A 139 -8.79 0.66 9.51
CA HIS A 139 -7.64 1.38 8.97
C HIS A 139 -8.08 2.60 8.14
N PRO A 140 -8.74 3.61 8.75
CA PRO A 140 -9.27 4.74 8.01
C PRO A 140 -8.18 5.57 7.34
N ASP A 141 -8.31 5.78 6.02
CA ASP A 141 -7.50 6.76 5.29
C ASP A 141 -8.02 8.18 5.50
N LEU A 142 -7.78 8.71 6.70
CA LEU A 142 -8.20 10.05 7.09
C LEU A 142 -7.50 11.14 6.25
N ALA A 143 -6.34 10.86 5.64
CA ALA A 143 -5.62 11.83 4.83
C ALA A 143 -6.31 12.11 3.50
N ASN A 144 -6.99 11.11 2.94
CA ASN A 144 -7.77 11.25 1.71
C ASN A 144 -9.27 11.44 1.94
N MET A 145 -9.70 11.60 3.20
CA MET A 145 -11.10 11.85 3.54
C MET A 145 -11.58 13.19 2.98
N ARG A 146 -12.61 13.15 2.13
CA ARG A 146 -13.30 14.34 1.62
C ARG A 146 -14.79 14.19 1.83
N MET A 147 -15.46 15.30 2.13
CA MET A 147 -16.91 15.37 2.15
C MET A 147 -17.38 16.47 1.21
N GLU A 148 -18.50 16.21 0.55
CA GLU A 148 -19.12 17.13 -0.39
C GLU A 148 -20.60 17.25 -0.06
N LEU A 149 -21.12 18.48 -0.10
CA LEU A 149 -22.52 18.77 0.07
C LEU A 149 -23.13 18.99 -1.32
N GLN A 150 -24.08 18.15 -1.70
CA GLN A 150 -24.91 18.39 -2.88
C GLN A 150 -26.24 19.00 -2.43
N VAL A 151 -26.56 20.16 -2.96
CA VAL A 151 -27.84 20.84 -2.68
C VAL A 151 -28.82 20.50 -3.79
N GLU A 152 -30.04 20.13 -3.41
CA GLU A 152 -31.11 19.85 -4.37
C GLU A 152 -31.36 21.08 -5.26
N GLY A 153 -31.29 20.90 -6.59
CA GLY A 153 -31.38 21.98 -7.56
C GLY A 153 -30.03 22.53 -8.06
N THR A 154 -28.91 22.09 -7.49
CA THR A 154 -27.56 22.39 -8.01
C THR A 154 -26.91 21.14 -8.61
N ASP A 155 -26.28 21.30 -9.79
CA ASP A 155 -25.52 20.23 -10.45
C ASP A 155 -24.10 20.05 -9.89
N ALA A 156 -23.64 20.98 -9.04
CA ALA A 156 -22.29 21.00 -8.50
C ALA A 156 -22.27 20.62 -7.02
N ALA A 157 -21.50 19.58 -6.68
CA ALA A 157 -21.20 19.24 -5.30
C ALA A 157 -20.20 20.26 -4.73
N ILE A 158 -20.52 20.81 -3.55
CA ILE A 158 -19.70 21.81 -2.87
C ILE A 158 -18.78 21.09 -1.88
N PRO A 159 -17.45 21.16 -2.02
CA PRO A 159 -16.54 20.53 -1.07
C PRO A 159 -16.64 21.23 0.28
N ILE A 160 -16.91 20.46 1.33
CA ILE A 160 -16.98 20.96 2.70
C ILE A 160 -15.69 20.68 3.45
N GLN A 161 -15.17 21.71 4.11
CA GLN A 161 -14.00 21.58 4.96
C GLN A 161 -14.42 20.92 6.28
N ILE A 162 -13.99 19.68 6.47
CA ILE A 162 -14.18 18.95 7.73
C ILE A 162 -12.83 18.79 8.43
N ILE A 163 -12.86 18.62 9.74
CA ILE A 163 -11.72 18.08 10.47
C ILE A 163 -11.74 16.57 10.22
N PRO A 164 -10.74 15.99 9.54
CA PRO A 164 -10.74 14.57 9.23
C PRO A 164 -10.79 13.73 10.51
N GLY A 165 -11.70 12.76 10.54
CA GLY A 165 -11.88 11.88 11.68
C GLY A 165 -13.06 10.95 11.45
N LEU A 166 -12.97 9.75 12.02
CA LEU A 166 -14.07 8.77 11.96
C LEU A 166 -15.36 9.33 12.56
N LYS A 167 -15.28 10.25 13.51
CA LYS A 167 -16.46 10.88 14.12
C LYS A 167 -16.26 12.39 14.14
N GLY A 168 -17.33 13.12 13.86
CA GLY A 168 -17.30 14.56 13.92
C GLY A 168 -18.64 15.17 13.59
N SER A 169 -18.67 16.49 13.72
CA SER A 169 -19.82 17.30 13.35
C SER A 169 -19.34 18.61 12.76
N GLY A 170 -20.07 19.13 11.78
CA GLY A 170 -19.84 20.41 11.15
C GLY A 170 -21.16 21.14 10.91
N HIS A 171 -21.04 22.45 10.75
CA HIS A 171 -22.16 23.29 10.34
C HIS A 171 -21.78 24.07 9.09
N PHE A 172 -22.61 23.98 8.06
CA PHE A 172 -22.31 24.53 6.75
C PHE A 172 -23.45 25.45 6.31
N PRO A 173 -23.16 26.70 5.91
CA PRO A 173 -24.19 27.54 5.33
C PRO A 173 -24.60 26.97 3.97
N LEU A 174 -25.90 26.89 3.71
CA LEU A 174 -26.40 26.61 2.36
C LEU A 174 -26.02 27.78 1.44
N PRO A 175 -25.54 27.50 0.22
CA PRO A 175 -25.33 28.53 -0.77
C PRO A 175 -26.67 29.28 -1.00
N ALA A 176 -26.60 30.61 -1.07
CA ALA A 176 -27.76 31.39 -1.48
C ALA A 176 -28.11 31.03 -2.92
N ASN A 177 -29.39 30.73 -3.15
CA ASN A 177 -29.96 30.46 -4.47
C ASN A 177 -29.96 31.73 -5.33
#